data_AF-A0A1F5JJC1-F1
#
_entry.id   AF-A0A1F5JJC1-F1
#
_cell.length_a   1.000
_cell.length_b   1.000
_cell.length_c   1.000
_cell.angle_alpha   90.00
_cell.angle_beta   90.00
_cell.angle_gamma   90.00
#
_symmetry.space_group_name_H-M   'P 1'
#
loop_
_entity.id
_entity.type
_entity.pdbx_description
1 polymer ?
#
loop_
_entity_poly.entity_id
_entity_poly.type
_entity_poly.pdbx_seq_one_letter_code
_entity_poly.pdbx_strand_id
1 'polypeptide(L)'
;MRSLLLILLSVGLLWLRSSYGKFTSGTFVSGLGGTLTKVLDKNPYSWFKEFLSTVAIPNSQLFGNLVLWGELLSAVAITAGAVLMLINPHPNKFVSLVLIAGLTGGLLLNIVFWLGFGHTSPSTDSINLLMAVVQIIGIVFILKQL
;
A
#
# COMPACT_ATOMS: atom_id res chain seq x y z
N MET A 1 18.14 1.25 -14.00
CA MET A 1 16.70 0.92 -14.13
C MET A 1 16.38 -0.51 -13.72
N ARG A 2 16.98 -1.55 -14.35
CA ARG A 2 16.63 -2.96 -14.07
C ARG A 2 16.64 -3.34 -12.58
N SER A 3 17.66 -2.93 -11.82
CA SER A 3 17.74 -3.23 -10.39
C SER A 3 16.58 -2.60 -9.58
N LEU A 4 16.19 -1.37 -9.91
CA LEU A 4 15.04 -0.72 -9.28
C LEU A 4 13.74 -1.47 -9.61
N LEU A 5 13.55 -1.88 -10.87
CA LEU A 5 12.37 -2.66 -11.27
C LEU A 5 12.28 -4.00 -10.54
N LEU A 6 13.41 -4.67 -10.28
CA LEU A 6 13.43 -5.90 -9.48
C LEU A 6 13.00 -5.64 -8.02
N ILE A 7 13.45 -4.53 -7.43
CA ILE A 7 13.02 -4.11 -6.08
C ILE A 7 11.52 -3.80 -6.07
N LEU A 8 11.04 -3.05 -7.06
CA LEU A 8 9.60 -2.72 -7.19
C LEU A 8 8.76 -3.98 -7.40
N LEU A 9 9.26 -4.94 -8.18
CA LEU A 9 8.62 -6.24 -8.35
C LEU A 9 8.52 -6.99 -7.02
N SER A 10 9.59 -7.02 -6.22
CA SER A 10 9.54 -7.59 -4.87
C SER A 10 8.48 -6.92 -3.99
N VAL A 11 8.39 -5.58 -4.04
CA VAL A 11 7.33 -4.83 -3.34
C VAL A 11 5.95 -5.28 -3.83
N GLY A 12 5.71 -5.33 -5.14
CA GLY A 12 4.43 -5.78 -5.70
C GLY A 12 4.05 -7.20 -5.27
N LEU A 13 5.02 -8.13 -5.25
CA LEU A 13 4.80 -9.50 -4.78
C LEU A 13 4.45 -9.58 -3.29
N LEU A 14 5.07 -8.75 -2.45
CA LEU A 14 4.73 -8.66 -1.02
C LEU A 14 3.29 -8.16 -0.83
N TRP A 15 2.88 -7.12 -1.57
CA TRP A 15 1.50 -6.65 -1.56
C TRP A 15 0.53 -7.72 -2.08
N LEU A 16 0.86 -8.45 -3.15
CA LEU A 16 0.02 -9.53 -3.66
C LEU A 16 -0.19 -10.62 -2.59
N ARG A 17 0.88 -10.99 -1.87
CA ARG A 17 0.79 -11.95 -0.76
C ARG A 17 -0.10 -11.43 0.37
N SER A 18 0.04 -10.16 0.74
CA SER A 18 -0.82 -9.49 1.74
C SER A 18 -2.28 -9.51 1.32
N SER A 19 -2.58 -9.05 0.10
CA SER A 19 -3.93 -9.01 -0.44
C SER A 19 -4.55 -10.39 -0.53
N TYR A 20 -3.80 -11.38 -1.05
CA TYR A 20 -4.25 -12.77 -1.11
C TYR A 20 -4.70 -13.27 0.26
N GLY A 21 -3.90 -13.05 1.31
CA GLY A 21 -4.25 -13.44 2.68
C GLY A 21 -5.55 -12.81 3.17
N LYS A 22 -5.81 -11.54 2.82
CA LYS A 22 -7.04 -10.83 3.20
C LYS A 22 -8.27 -11.32 2.45
N PHE A 23 -8.14 -11.68 1.17
CA PHE A 23 -9.23 -12.27 0.40
C PHE A 23 -9.56 -13.68 0.89
N THR A 24 -8.53 -14.52 1.09
CA THR A 24 -8.74 -15.91 1.51
C THR A 24 -9.24 -16.04 2.94
N SER A 25 -8.99 -15.05 3.81
CA SER A 25 -9.50 -15.09 5.18
C SER A 25 -11.00 -14.87 5.26
N GLY A 26 -11.62 -14.25 4.25
CA GLY A 26 -13.06 -13.94 4.21
C GLY A 26 -13.57 -13.00 5.32
N THR A 27 -12.68 -12.56 6.22
CA THR A 27 -13.04 -11.90 7.49
C THR A 27 -12.36 -10.54 7.64
N PHE A 28 -11.51 -10.13 6.69
CA PHE A 28 -10.79 -8.87 6.78
C PHE A 28 -11.72 -7.66 6.89
N VAL A 29 -12.72 -7.57 6.01
CA VAL A 29 -13.65 -6.42 5.95
C VAL A 29 -14.49 -6.32 7.22
N SER A 30 -15.07 -7.43 7.68
CA SER A 30 -15.87 -7.47 8.91
C SER A 30 -15.02 -7.30 10.17
N GLY A 31 -13.75 -7.74 10.15
CA GLY A 31 -12.81 -7.65 11.27
C GLY A 31 -12.08 -6.31 11.39
N LEU A 32 -12.15 -5.43 10.38
CA LEU A 32 -11.38 -4.17 10.39
C LEU A 32 -11.78 -3.26 11.54
N GLY A 33 -13.08 -3.09 11.81
CA GLY A 33 -13.56 -2.21 12.88
C GLY A 33 -12.97 -2.56 14.24
N GLY A 34 -13.00 -3.84 14.63
CA GLY A 34 -12.38 -4.31 15.86
C GLY A 34 -10.86 -4.15 15.89
N THR A 35 -10.19 -4.22 14.73
CA THR A 35 -8.76 -3.94 14.63
C THR A 35 -8.45 -2.46 14.85
N LEU A 36 -9.24 -1.57 14.27
CA LEU A 36 -9.09 -0.12 14.44
C LEU A 36 -9.38 0.32 15.88
N THR A 37 -10.39 -0.25 16.54
CA THR A 37 -10.68 0.02 17.95
C THR A 37 -9.50 -0.34 18.85
N LYS A 38 -8.79 -1.44 18.57
CA LYS A 38 -7.61 -1.86 19.37
C LYS A 38 -6.43 -0.90 19.28
N VAL A 39 -6.30 -0.16 18.18
CA VAL A 39 -5.20 0.80 17.99
C VAL A 39 -5.58 2.23 18.37
N LEU A 40 -6.87 2.54 18.45
CA LEU A 40 -7.38 3.87 18.79
C LEU A 40 -6.72 4.46 20.04
N ASP A 41 -6.81 3.77 21.19
CA ASP A 41 -6.36 4.33 22.47
C ASP A 41 -4.84 4.57 22.53
N LYS A 42 -4.08 3.69 21.88
CA LYS A 42 -2.62 3.69 21.91
C LYS A 42 -1.99 4.53 20.79
N ASN A 43 -2.79 5.05 19.86
CA ASN A 43 -2.27 5.82 18.74
C ASN A 43 -1.69 7.16 19.24
N PRO A 44 -0.47 7.54 18.84
CA PRO A 44 0.17 8.75 19.34
C PRO A 44 -0.41 10.04 18.74
N TYR A 45 -1.13 9.96 17.63
CA TYR A 45 -1.60 11.12 16.88
C TYR A 45 -3.05 11.46 17.25
N SER A 46 -3.25 12.52 18.03
CA SER A 46 -4.60 12.93 18.48
C SER A 46 -5.59 13.16 17.34
N TRP A 47 -5.15 13.83 16.26
CA TRP A 47 -5.98 14.05 15.07
C TRP A 47 -6.34 12.75 14.35
N PHE A 48 -5.44 11.75 14.34
CA PHE A 48 -5.72 10.46 13.70
C PHE A 48 -6.65 9.63 14.59
N LYS A 49 -6.55 9.73 15.92
CA LYS A 49 -7.51 9.14 16.85
C LYS A 49 -8.92 9.68 16.62
N GLU A 50 -9.05 10.99 16.45
CA GLU A 50 -10.34 11.61 16.12
C GLU A 50 -10.88 11.10 14.78
N PHE A 51 -10.05 11.01 13.74
CA PHE A 51 -10.45 10.41 12.47
C PHE A 51 -10.89 8.94 12.63
N LEU A 52 -10.16 8.15 13.41
CA LEU A 52 -10.49 6.75 13.66
C LEU A 52 -11.85 6.62 14.35
N SER A 53 -12.09 7.40 15.41
CA SER A 53 -13.32 7.29 16.22
C SER A 53 -14.55 7.86 15.52
N THR A 54 -14.40 8.94 14.75
CA THR A 54 -15.54 9.66 14.13
C THR A 54 -15.83 9.23 12.70
N VAL A 55 -14.82 8.75 11.95
CA VAL A 55 -14.97 8.42 10.53
C VAL A 55 -14.66 6.96 10.24
N ALA A 56 -13.46 6.47 10.57
CA ALA A 56 -13.01 5.17 10.08
C ALA A 56 -13.73 3.99 10.74
N ILE A 57 -13.87 3.97 12.07
CA ILE A 57 -14.54 2.90 12.81
C ILE A 57 -16.04 2.82 12.47
N PRO A 58 -16.80 3.94 12.48
CA PRO A 58 -18.22 3.92 12.08
C PRO A 58 -18.44 3.42 10.64
N ASN A 59 -17.49 3.69 9.74
CA ASN A 59 -17.54 3.27 8.32
C ASN A 59 -16.60 2.08 8.03
N SER A 60 -16.32 1.24 9.02
CA SER A 60 -15.24 0.24 8.93
C SER A 60 -15.40 -0.78 7.80
N GLN A 61 -16.62 -1.13 7.39
CA GLN A 61 -16.82 -2.01 6.24
C GLN A 61 -16.44 -1.34 4.91
N LEU A 62 -16.72 -0.04 4.77
CA LEU A 62 -16.31 0.73 3.59
C LEU A 62 -14.78 0.81 3.54
N PHE A 63 -14.14 1.23 4.63
CA PHE A 63 -12.68 1.27 4.72
C PHE A 63 -12.04 -0.11 4.55
N GLY A 64 -12.69 -1.17 5.03
CA GLY A 64 -12.27 -2.55 4.84
C GLY A 64 -12.21 -2.92 3.36
N ASN A 65 -13.25 -2.56 2.60
CA ASN A 65 -13.26 -2.76 1.15
C ASN A 65 -12.23 -1.88 0.43
N LEU A 66 -12.12 -0.60 0.80
CA LEU A 66 -11.15 0.32 0.19
C LEU A 66 -9.71 -0.16 0.40
N VAL A 67 -9.38 -0.63 1.61
CA VAL A 67 -8.08 -1.25 1.88
C VAL A 67 -7.93 -2.52 1.06
N LEU A 68 -8.84 -3.48 1.19
CA LEU A 68 -8.76 -4.78 0.50
C LEU A 68 -8.50 -4.64 -1.01
N TRP A 69 -9.30 -3.81 -1.68
CA TRP A 69 -9.18 -3.57 -3.12
C TRP A 69 -8.00 -2.65 -3.46
N GLY A 70 -7.74 -1.63 -2.65
CA GLY A 70 -6.61 -0.72 -2.85
C GLY A 70 -5.28 -1.46 -2.80
N GLU A 71 -5.12 -2.39 -1.85
CA GLU A 71 -3.94 -3.25 -1.78
C GLU A 71 -3.79 -4.07 -3.05
N LEU A 72 -4.85 -4.78 -3.46
CA LEU A 72 -4.79 -5.68 -4.61
C LEU A 72 -4.50 -4.95 -5.91
N LEU A 73 -5.20 -3.83 -6.15
CA LEU A 73 -5.01 -3.03 -7.37
C LEU A 73 -3.60 -2.43 -7.42
N SER A 74 -3.09 -1.93 -6.29
CA SER A 74 -1.71 -1.44 -6.20
C SER A 74 -0.72 -2.57 -6.44
N ALA A 75 -0.95 -3.74 -5.85
CA ALA A 75 -0.09 -4.91 -6.01
C ALA A 75 -0.01 -5.36 -7.48
N VAL A 76 -1.16 -5.53 -8.13
CA VAL A 76 -1.25 -5.94 -9.54
C VAL A 76 -0.59 -4.91 -10.45
N ALA A 77 -0.87 -3.61 -10.24
CA ALA A 77 -0.29 -2.55 -11.06
C ALA A 77 1.25 -2.47 -10.90
N ILE A 78 1.77 -2.61 -9.69
CA ILE A 78 3.22 -2.62 -9.43
C ILE A 78 3.85 -3.87 -10.07
N THR A 79 3.30 -5.06 -9.82
CA THR A 79 3.85 -6.32 -10.34
C THR A 79 3.80 -6.37 -11.87
N ALA A 80 2.64 -6.13 -12.47
CA ALA A 80 2.48 -6.17 -13.92
C ALA A 80 3.29 -5.06 -14.59
N GLY A 81 3.27 -3.84 -14.05
CA GLY A 81 4.07 -2.72 -14.54
C GLY A 81 5.56 -3.05 -14.52
N ALA A 82 6.10 -3.51 -13.39
CA ALA A 82 7.51 -3.86 -13.26
C ALA A 82 7.90 -4.99 -14.23
N VAL A 83 7.10 -6.06 -14.35
CA VAL A 83 7.36 -7.17 -15.28
C VAL A 83 7.38 -6.69 -16.73
N LEU A 84 6.39 -5.89 -17.15
CA LEU A 84 6.31 -5.38 -18.52
C LEU A 84 7.50 -4.48 -18.86
N MET A 85 7.95 -3.64 -17.93
CA MET A 85 9.16 -2.81 -18.11
C MET A 85 10.46 -3.62 -18.11
N LEU A 86 10.51 -4.75 -17.40
CA LEU A 86 11.67 -5.65 -17.41
C LEU A 86 11.78 -6.39 -18.76
N ILE A 87 10.65 -6.80 -19.34
CA ILE A 87 10.59 -7.47 -20.64
C ILE A 87 10.84 -6.49 -21.79
N ASN A 88 10.21 -5.32 -21.75
CA ASN A 88 10.36 -4.27 -22.75
C ASN A 88 10.97 -3.00 -22.12
N PRO A 89 12.28 -2.71 -22.38
CA PRO A 89 12.95 -1.52 -21.87
C PRO A 89 12.38 -0.19 -22.37
N HIS A 90 11.59 -0.20 -23.45
CA HIS A 90 10.92 0.97 -24.00
C HIS A 90 9.40 0.73 -24.04
N PRO A 91 8.76 0.60 -22.88
CA PRO A 91 7.33 0.36 -22.80
C PRO A 91 6.58 1.62 -23.20
N ASN A 92 5.33 1.47 -23.67
CA ASN A 92 4.51 2.62 -23.97
C ASN A 92 4.21 3.44 -22.69
N LYS A 93 3.84 4.71 -22.86
CA LYS A 93 3.53 5.62 -21.75
C LYS A 93 2.46 5.07 -20.81
N PHE A 94 1.52 4.28 -21.33
CA PHE A 94 0.46 3.68 -20.54
C PHE A 94 1.00 2.73 -19.45
N VAL A 95 1.97 1.86 -19.77
CA VAL A 95 2.61 0.97 -18.77
C VAL A 95 3.28 1.78 -17.66
N SER A 96 4.01 2.84 -18.01
CA SER A 96 4.62 3.75 -17.04
C SER A 96 3.60 4.40 -16.13
N LEU A 97 2.47 4.87 -16.68
CA LEU A 97 1.38 5.47 -15.90
C LEU A 97 0.70 4.46 -14.97
N VAL A 98 0.48 3.22 -15.42
CA VAL A 98 -0.08 2.15 -14.58
C VAL A 98 0.86 1.83 -13.42
N LEU A 99 2.17 1.71 -13.68
CA LEU A 99 3.16 1.47 -12.63
C LEU A 99 3.19 2.65 -11.63
N ILE A 100 3.20 3.90 -12.11
CA ILE A 100 3.14 5.09 -11.25
C ILE A 100 1.86 5.08 -10.40
N ALA A 101 0.71 4.76 -10.98
CA ALA A 101 -0.56 4.69 -10.25
C ALA A 101 -0.52 3.62 -9.15
N GLY A 102 0.01 2.43 -9.45
CA GLY A 102 0.20 1.37 -8.47
C GLY A 102 1.14 1.76 -7.32
N LEU A 103 2.29 2.38 -7.64
CA LEU A 103 3.23 2.88 -6.64
C LEU A 103 2.61 3.97 -5.77
N THR A 104 1.79 4.85 -6.36
CA THR A 104 1.08 5.92 -5.64
C THR A 104 0.03 5.35 -4.70
N GLY A 105 -0.77 4.37 -5.16
CA GLY A 105 -1.73 3.67 -4.31
C GLY A 105 -1.06 2.97 -3.14
N GLY A 106 0.02 2.24 -3.41
CA GLY A 106 0.83 1.60 -2.38
C GLY A 106 1.47 2.59 -1.39
N LEU A 107 1.91 3.76 -1.87
CA LEU A 107 2.47 4.83 -1.03
C LEU A 107 1.42 5.37 -0.06
N LEU A 108 0.23 5.70 -0.56
CA LEU A 108 -0.87 6.19 0.25
C LEU A 108 -1.29 5.16 1.31
N LEU A 109 -1.35 3.88 0.94
CA LEU A 109 -1.66 2.80 1.88
C LEU A 109 -0.58 2.69 2.96
N ASN A 110 0.72 2.71 2.61
CA ASN A 110 1.81 2.69 3.59
C ASN A 110 1.74 3.88 4.56
N ILE A 111 1.41 5.08 4.07
CA ILE A 111 1.23 6.26 4.93
C ILE A 111 0.07 6.05 5.91
N VAL A 112 -1.09 5.58 5.43
CA VAL A 112 -2.26 5.33 6.28
C VAL A 112 -1.99 4.21 7.29
N PHE A 113 -1.32 3.14 6.88
CA PHE A 113 -0.94 2.04 7.78
C PHE A 113 0.11 2.46 8.80
N TRP A 114 1.06 3.29 8.40
CA TRP A 114 2.04 3.86 9.32
C TRP A 114 1.37 4.76 10.36
N LEU A 115 0.44 5.62 9.95
CA LEU A 115 -0.33 6.45 10.87
C LEU A 115 -1.17 5.62 11.84
N GLY A 116 -1.79 4.54 11.36
CA GLY A 116 -2.65 3.69 12.19
C GLY A 116 -1.90 2.68 13.08
N PHE A 117 -0.79 2.13 12.59
CA PHE A 117 -0.13 0.97 13.19
C PHE A 117 1.38 1.11 13.37
N GLY A 118 2.03 2.15 12.83
CA GLY A 118 3.48 2.33 12.91
C GLY A 118 4.00 2.31 14.35
N HIS A 119 3.26 2.95 15.26
CA HIS A 119 3.59 2.98 16.69
C HIS A 119 3.47 1.62 17.42
N THR A 120 2.93 0.57 16.78
CA THR A 120 2.67 -0.72 17.44
C THR A 120 3.91 -1.60 17.55
N SER A 121 4.88 -1.44 16.64
CA SER A 121 6.19 -2.11 16.73
C SER A 121 7.22 -1.43 15.83
N PRO A 122 8.52 -1.48 16.17
CA PRO A 122 9.58 -0.98 15.29
C PRO A 122 9.58 -1.61 13.90
N SER A 123 9.16 -2.88 13.80
CA SER A 123 9.04 -3.59 12.52
C SER A 123 7.92 -3.02 11.64
N THR A 124 6.77 -2.70 12.24
CA THR A 124 5.62 -2.11 11.53
C THR A 124 5.92 -0.67 11.10
N ASP A 125 6.58 0.10 11.94
CA ASP A 125 7.10 1.43 11.59
C ASP A 125 8.04 1.35 10.37
N SER A 126 9.12 0.58 10.52
CA SER A 126 10.21 0.51 9.54
C SER A 126 9.75 -0.03 8.19
N ILE A 127 8.86 -1.03 8.15
CA ILE A 127 8.43 -1.63 6.88
C ILE A 127 7.57 -0.66 6.06
N ASN A 128 6.62 0.04 6.69
CA ASN A 128 5.78 1.00 5.97
C ASN A 128 6.61 2.17 5.45
N LEU A 129 7.56 2.68 6.26
CA LEU A 129 8.46 3.74 5.85
C LEU A 129 9.37 3.31 4.70
N LEU A 130 9.99 2.13 4.80
CA LEU A 130 10.84 1.58 3.74
C LEU A 130 10.07 1.43 2.42
N MET A 131 8.88 0.84 2.47
CA MET A 131 8.06 0.64 1.28
C MET A 131 7.60 1.96 0.66
N ALA A 132 7.20 2.94 1.49
CA ALA A 132 6.87 4.28 1.03
C ALA A 132 8.05 4.97 0.33
N VAL A 133 9.25 4.92 0.91
CA VAL A 133 10.46 5.50 0.32
C VAL A 133 10.80 4.82 -1.01
N VAL A 134 10.75 3.50 -1.07
CA VAL A 134 10.99 2.73 -2.31
C VAL A 134 9.98 3.11 -3.40
N GLN A 135 8.71 3.29 -3.05
CA GLN A 135 7.67 3.73 -3.98
C GLN A 135 7.90 5.16 -4.47
N ILE A 136 8.28 6.10 -3.60
CA ILE A 136 8.64 7.47 -3.99
C ILE A 136 9.82 7.46 -4.97
N ILE A 137 10.89 6.71 -4.67
CA ILE A 137 12.04 6.57 -5.57
C ILE A 137 11.58 6.03 -6.93
N GLY A 138 10.74 4.99 -6.94
CA GLY A 138 10.14 4.43 -8.14
C GLY A 138 9.39 5.47 -8.97
N ILE A 139 8.46 6.20 -8.34
CA ILE A 139 7.65 7.24 -8.99
C ILE A 139 8.52 8.31 -9.62
N VAL A 140 9.45 8.90 -8.84
CA VAL A 140 10.35 9.96 -9.34
C VAL A 140 11.20 9.47 -10.49
N PHE A 141 11.73 8.24 -10.41
CA PHE A 141 12.58 7.69 -11.46
C PHE A 141 11.82 7.41 -12.76
N ILE A 142 10.60 6.90 -12.68
CA ILE A 142 9.76 6.61 -13.86
C ILE A 142 9.26 7.93 -14.48
N LEU A 143 8.86 8.91 -13.67
CA LEU A 143 8.45 10.23 -14.16
C LEU A 143 9.53 10.94 -14.99
N LYS A 144 10.80 10.77 -14.63
CA LYS A 144 11.94 11.33 -15.38
C LYS A 144 12.14 10.70 -16.77
N GLN A 145 11.44 9.62 -17.09
CA GLN A 145 11.55 8.90 -18.37
C GLN A 145 10.29 9.03 -19.24
N LEU A 146 9.27 9.73 -18.76
CA LEU A 146 8.08 10.10 -19.52
C LEU A 146 8.34 11.31 -20.41
#